data_AF-A0AAV1TLR0-F1
#
_entry.id   AF-A0AAV1TLR0-F1
#
_cell.length_a   1.000
_cell.length_b   1.000
_cell.length_c   1.000
_cell.angle_alpha   90.00
_cell.angle_beta   90.00
_cell.angle_gamma   90.00
#
_symmetry.space_group_name_H-M   'P 1'
#
loop_
_entity.id
_entity.type
_entity.pdbx_description
1 polymer ?
#
loop_
_entity_poly.entity_id
_entity_poly.type
_entity_poly.pdbx_seq_one_letter_code
_entity_poly.pdbx_strand_id
1 'polypeptide(L)'
;MVQVTLICAIVGLPRSTFVVDVDTNEVVGILKNVIKEENAVDILCDARGLRLFLAKKDGAWLRDDGDLDNLIQTEGFLDGMEEMRASWRLGKPSLFGTGVLLGKKVVHVLVMLPPTMASPLG
;
A
#
# COMPACT_ATOMS: atom_id res chain seq x y z
N MET A 1 -8.09 17.39 12.40
CA MET A 1 -7.24 16.32 11.88
C MET A 1 -8.12 15.09 11.74
N VAL A 2 -8.38 14.66 10.50
CA VAL A 2 -9.25 13.50 10.22
C VAL A 2 -8.31 12.36 9.89
N GLN A 3 -8.20 11.39 10.80
CA GLN A 3 -7.36 10.22 10.63
C GLN A 3 -8.10 9.14 9.85
N VAL A 4 -7.35 8.39 9.06
CA VAL A 4 -7.83 7.18 8.40
C VAL A 4 -6.89 6.04 8.72
N THR A 5 -7.49 4.89 9.03
CA THR A 5 -6.79 3.64 9.24
C THR A 5 -6.77 2.88 7.93
N LEU A 6 -5.58 2.65 7.37
CA LEU A 6 -5.38 1.90 6.14
C LEU A 6 -4.84 0.52 6.48
N ILE A 7 -5.30 -0.48 5.74
CA ILE A 7 -4.74 -1.84 5.77
C ILE A 7 -3.84 -1.96 4.56
N CYS A 8 -2.57 -2.24 4.80
CA CYS A 8 -1.52 -2.37 3.80
C CYS A 8 -1.10 -3.84 3.70
N ALA A 9 -0.68 -4.30 2.52
CA ALA A 9 -0.06 -5.61 2.34
C ALA A 9 1.20 -5.49 1.47
N ILE A 10 2.25 -6.24 1.79
CA ILE A 10 3.50 -6.25 1.02
C ILE A 10 3.40 -7.27 -0.11
N VAL A 11 3.58 -6.81 -1.34
CA VAL A 11 3.55 -7.66 -2.53
C VAL A 11 4.79 -8.57 -2.52
N GLY A 12 4.58 -9.87 -2.73
CA GLY A 12 5.62 -10.89 -2.68
C GLY A 12 5.90 -11.48 -1.28
N LEU A 13 5.27 -10.98 -0.22
CA LEU A 13 5.43 -11.51 1.14
C LEU A 13 4.06 -12.01 1.68
N PRO A 14 3.84 -13.32 1.87
CA PRO A 14 2.58 -13.83 2.39
C PRO A 14 2.34 -13.36 3.82
N ARG A 15 1.06 -13.16 4.19
CA ARG A 15 0.63 -12.75 5.54
C ARG A 15 1.32 -11.48 6.05
N SER A 16 1.67 -10.58 5.13
CA SER A 16 2.35 -9.32 5.40
C SER A 16 1.38 -8.15 5.54
N THR A 17 0.14 -8.41 5.94
CA THR A 17 -0.86 -7.36 6.14
C THR A 17 -0.60 -6.62 7.44
N PHE A 18 -0.56 -5.30 7.39
CA PHE A 18 -0.36 -4.44 8.55
C PHE A 18 -1.28 -3.22 8.48
N VAL A 19 -1.48 -2.57 9.62
CA VAL A 19 -2.34 -1.41 9.76
C VAL A 19 -1.48 -0.17 9.88
N VAL A 20 -1.85 0.91 9.22
CA VAL A 20 -1.22 2.23 9.35
C VAL A 20 -2.28 3.30 9.58
N ASP A 21 -1.99 4.22 10.50
CA ASP A 21 -2.83 5.38 10.77
C ASP A 21 -2.17 6.63 10.17
N VAL A 22 -2.95 7.42 9.42
CA VAL A 22 -2.44 8.61 8.74
C VAL A 22 -3.53 9.68 8.65
N ASP A 23 -3.13 10.96 8.69
CA ASP A 23 -4.08 12.06 8.51
C ASP A 23 -4.44 12.21 7.02
N THR A 24 -5.74 12.34 6.74
CA THR A 24 -6.27 12.50 5.38
C THR A 24 -5.81 13.79 4.68
N ASN A 25 -5.34 14.81 5.40
CA ASN A 25 -4.77 16.02 4.81
C ASN A 25 -3.36 15.80 4.24
N GLU A 26 -2.71 14.70 4.63
CA GLU A 26 -1.38 14.33 4.17
C GLU A 26 -1.39 13.79 2.75
N VAL A 27 -0.18 13.64 2.20
CA VAL A 27 0.05 13.10 0.87
C VAL A 27 0.60 11.68 0.91
N VAL A 28 0.48 10.97 -0.21
CA VAL A 28 1.00 9.61 -0.39
C VAL A 28 2.51 9.52 -0.09
N GLY A 29 3.27 10.58 -0.34
CA GLY A 29 4.69 10.64 0.05
C GLY A 29 4.91 10.48 1.55
N ILE A 30 4.04 11.05 2.39
CA ILE A 30 4.09 10.90 3.85
C ILE A 30 3.63 9.49 4.25
N LEU A 31 2.59 8.96 3.59
CA LEU A 31 2.16 7.57 3.77
C LEU A 31 3.31 6.57 3.53
N LYS A 32 4.15 6.79 2.51
CA LYS A 32 5.34 5.95 2.28
C LYS A 32 6.32 5.96 3.46
N ASN A 33 6.50 7.11 4.11
CA ASN A 33 7.37 7.22 5.29
C ASN A 33 6.77 6.45 6.47
N VAL A 34 5.48 6.65 6.76
CA VAL A 34 4.77 5.95 7.83
C VAL A 34 4.83 4.44 7.63
N ILE A 35 4.57 3.95 6.41
CA ILE A 35 4.68 2.53 6.07
C ILE A 35 6.07 1.97 6.37
N LYS A 36 7.12 2.70 5.98
CA LYS A 36 8.50 2.29 6.25
C LYS A 36 8.78 2.25 7.75
N GLU A 37 8.33 3.24 8.51
CA GLU A 37 8.57 3.31 9.96
C GLU A 37 7.88 2.16 10.70
N GLU A 38 6.63 1.86 10.35
CA GLU A 38 5.86 0.75 10.94
C GLU A 38 6.41 -0.62 10.59
N ASN A 39 7.00 -0.77 9.38
CA ASN A 39 7.59 -2.04 8.94
C ASN A 39 9.07 -1.89 8.56
N ALA A 40 9.86 -1.30 9.45
CA ALA A 40 11.29 -1.06 9.22
C ALA A 40 12.13 -2.35 9.13
N VAL A 41 11.59 -3.47 9.61
CA VAL A 41 12.26 -4.79 9.57
C VAL A 41 12.16 -5.40 8.17
N ASP A 42 10.97 -5.36 7.54
CA ASP A 42 10.79 -5.91 6.19
C ASP A 42 11.15 -4.88 5.10
N ILE A 43 11.02 -3.58 5.40
CA ILE A 43 11.24 -2.48 4.45
C ILE A 43 12.61 -1.82 4.69
N LEU A 44 13.65 -2.43 4.12
CA LEU A 44 15.03 -1.95 4.26
C LEU A 44 15.39 -0.81 3.28
N CYS A 45 14.57 -0.56 2.26
CA CYS A 45 14.84 0.47 1.26
C CYS A 45 14.38 1.88 1.70
N ASP A 46 14.75 2.90 0.93
CA ASP A 46 14.20 4.24 1.12
C ASP A 46 12.69 4.26 0.86
N ALA A 47 11.96 5.01 1.69
CA ALA A 47 10.51 5.18 1.53
C ALA A 47 10.14 5.72 0.13
N ARG A 48 10.99 6.57 -0.47
CA ARG A 48 10.82 7.09 -1.83
C ARG A 48 10.79 6.00 -2.90
N GLY A 49 11.51 4.89 -2.66
CA GLY A 49 11.60 3.74 -3.57
C GLY A 49 10.37 2.83 -3.51
N LEU A 50 9.55 2.95 -2.46
CA LEU A 50 8.29 2.21 -2.35
C LEU A 50 7.33 2.63 -3.44
N ARG A 51 6.71 1.65 -4.09
CA ARG A 51 5.58 1.87 -5.00
C ARG A 51 4.32 1.43 -4.28
N LEU A 52 3.34 2.32 -4.22
CA LEU A 52 2.07 2.08 -3.56
C LEU A 52 0.98 1.96 -4.62
N PHE A 53 0.14 0.94 -4.51
CA PHE A 53 -0.97 0.72 -5.42
C PHE A 53 -2.27 0.65 -4.63
N LEU A 54 -3.36 1.13 -5.21
CA LEU A 54 -4.68 0.91 -4.63
C LEU A 54 -5.04 -0.57 -4.76
N ALA A 55 -5.38 -1.20 -3.64
CA ALA A 55 -5.87 -2.58 -3.59
C ALA A 55 -7.32 -2.70 -4.08
N LYS A 56 -7.67 -1.94 -5.11
CA LYS A 56 -9.02 -1.82 -5.67
C LYS A 56 -9.00 -2.36 -7.09
N LYS A 57 -9.76 -3.44 -7.31
CA LYS A 57 -9.92 -4.10 -8.60
C LYS A 57 -11.39 -4.04 -9.01
N ASP A 58 -11.66 -3.56 -10.23
CA ASP A 58 -13.01 -3.43 -10.77
C ASP A 58 -14.00 -2.68 -9.85
N GLY A 59 -13.50 -1.68 -9.11
CA GLY A 59 -14.32 -0.89 -8.19
C GLY A 59 -14.45 -1.48 -6.77
N ALA A 60 -13.95 -2.68 -6.51
CA ALA A 60 -14.03 -3.38 -5.23
C ALA A 60 -12.66 -3.51 -4.55
N TRP A 61 -12.61 -3.39 -3.23
CA TRP A 61 -11.40 -3.65 -2.44
C TRP A 61 -11.11 -5.14 -2.34
N LEU A 62 -9.82 -5.50 -2.35
CA LEU A 62 -9.39 -6.87 -2.12
C LEU A 62 -9.64 -7.30 -0.68
N ARG A 63 -10.01 -8.55 -0.48
CA ARG A 63 -10.21 -9.10 0.87
C ARG A 63 -8.87 -9.49 1.48
N ASP A 64 -8.79 -9.35 2.79
CA ASP A 64 -7.72 -9.92 3.60
C ASP A 64 -8.10 -11.36 3.96
N ASP A 65 -7.83 -12.28 3.03
CA ASP A 65 -8.07 -13.71 3.16
C ASP A 65 -6.92 -14.53 2.53
N GLY A 66 -7.02 -15.86 2.59
CA GLY A 66 -5.97 -16.73 2.06
C GLY A 66 -5.80 -16.65 0.53
N ASP A 67 -6.78 -16.11 -0.20
CA ASP A 67 -6.63 -15.90 -1.65
C ASP A 67 -5.70 -14.73 -1.93
N LEU A 68 -5.71 -13.69 -1.08
CA LEU A 68 -4.77 -12.58 -1.17
C LEU A 68 -3.32 -13.04 -1.11
N ASP A 69 -2.99 -13.97 -0.20
CA ASP A 69 -1.62 -14.50 -0.02
C ASP A 69 -1.08 -15.13 -1.31
N ASN A 70 -1.92 -15.84 -2.07
CA ASN A 70 -1.56 -16.42 -3.35
C ASN A 70 -1.47 -15.34 -4.45
N LEU A 71 -2.39 -14.37 -4.38
CA LEU A 71 -2.53 -13.32 -5.37
C LEU A 71 -1.35 -12.34 -5.36
N ILE A 72 -0.88 -11.92 -4.18
CA ILE A 72 0.28 -11.02 -4.04
C ILE A 72 1.61 -11.67 -4.46
N GLN A 73 1.64 -12.99 -4.61
CA GLN A 73 2.80 -13.74 -5.14
C GLN A 73 2.71 -13.96 -6.66
N THR A 74 1.56 -13.67 -7.27
CA THR A 74 1.38 -13.86 -8.72
C THR A 74 2.09 -12.75 -9.49
N GLU A 75 2.96 -13.13 -10.43
CA GLU A 75 3.59 -12.16 -11.33
C GLU A 75 2.55 -11.41 -12.16
N GLY A 76 2.75 -10.10 -12.31
CA GLY A 76 1.79 -9.25 -13.02
C GLY A 76 0.47 -9.01 -12.27
N PHE A 77 0.35 -9.42 -11.01
CA PHE A 77 -0.85 -9.15 -10.20
C PHE A 77 -1.21 -7.66 -10.12
N LEU A 78 -0.20 -6.79 -10.04
CA LEU A 78 -0.40 -5.35 -10.03
C LEU A 78 -0.78 -4.76 -11.40
N ASP A 79 -0.82 -5.57 -12.46
CA ASP A 79 -1.26 -5.13 -13.76
C ASP A 79 -2.74 -4.72 -13.71
N GLY A 80 -3.04 -3.53 -14.24
CA GLY A 80 -4.36 -2.92 -14.12
C GLY A 80 -4.69 -2.29 -12.75
N MET A 81 -3.77 -2.31 -11.78
CA MET A 81 -3.95 -1.56 -10.52
C MET A 81 -3.50 -0.11 -10.64
N GLU A 82 -4.17 0.77 -9.89
CA GLU A 82 -3.83 2.19 -9.89
C GLU A 82 -2.63 2.47 -8.99
N GLU A 83 -1.48 2.80 -9.60
CA GLU A 83 -0.31 3.27 -8.89
C GLU A 83 -0.54 4.68 -8.32
N MET A 84 -0.36 4.80 -7.00
CA MET A 84 -0.53 6.04 -6.28
C MET A 84 0.67 6.96 -6.49
N ARG A 85 0.42 8.22 -6.86
CA ARG A 85 1.48 9.22 -6.96
C ARG A 85 1.76 9.86 -5.60
N ALA A 86 3.03 10.07 -5.29
CA ALA A 86 3.48 10.65 -4.02
C ALA A 86 2.85 12.02 -3.70
N SER A 87 2.46 12.80 -4.71
CA SER A 87 1.82 14.12 -4.55
C SER A 87 0.31 14.08 -4.30
N TRP A 88 -0.33 12.91 -4.37
CA TRP A 88 -1.77 12.81 -4.16
C TRP A 88 -2.11 12.96 -2.69
N ARG A 89 -3.18 13.70 -2.39
CA ARG A 89 -3.70 13.85 -1.02
C ARG A 89 -4.55 12.64 -0.67
N LEU A 90 -4.36 12.09 0.52
CA LEU A 90 -5.07 10.90 0.98
C LEU A 90 -6.57 11.15 1.15
N GLY A 91 -6.97 12.35 1.55
CA GLY A 91 -8.35 12.78 1.68
C GLY A 91 -9.06 13.03 0.35
N LYS A 92 -8.40 12.76 -0.79
CA LYS A 92 -9.06 12.82 -2.09
C LYS A 92 -10.12 11.72 -2.14
N PRO A 93 -11.41 12.05 -2.36
CA PRO A 93 -12.50 11.07 -2.32
C PRO A 93 -12.37 9.98 -3.39
N SER A 94 -11.59 10.21 -4.45
CA SER A 94 -11.31 9.20 -5.47
C SER A 94 -10.39 8.06 -4.99
N LEU A 95 -9.61 8.26 -3.92
CA LEU A 95 -8.70 7.23 -3.41
C LEU A 95 -9.40 6.30 -2.42
N PHE A 96 -9.85 6.85 -1.29
CA PHE A 96 -10.39 6.07 -0.18
C PHE A 96 -11.90 6.30 0.07
N GLY A 97 -12.56 7.12 -0.75
CA GLY A 97 -13.96 7.50 -0.55
C GLY A 97 -14.18 8.52 0.58
N THR A 98 -15.43 8.93 0.78
CA THR A 98 -15.81 9.85 1.87
C THR A 98 -16.17 9.05 3.11
N GLY A 99 -15.27 9.00 4.10
CA GLY A 99 -15.56 8.54 5.47
C GLY A 99 -15.18 7.09 5.80
N VAL A 100 -14.08 6.95 6.56
CA VAL A 100 -13.71 6.05 7.69
C VAL A 100 -14.45 4.71 7.91
N LEU A 101 -15.02 4.08 6.90
CA LEU A 101 -15.45 2.67 6.93
C LEU A 101 -14.92 1.96 5.68
N LEU A 102 -13.64 2.16 5.46
CA LEU A 102 -12.77 1.23 4.76
C LEU A 102 -13.05 -0.18 5.31
N GLY A 103 -13.65 -1.02 4.46
CA GLY A 103 -14.45 -2.18 4.88
C GLY A 103 -13.75 -3.10 5.89
N LYS A 104 -14.53 -3.80 6.73
CA LYS A 104 -13.95 -4.80 7.64
C LYS A 104 -13.30 -5.92 6.82
N LYS A 105 -12.02 -6.22 7.07
CA LYS A 105 -11.23 -7.30 6.43
C LYS A 105 -10.94 -7.09 4.94
N VAL A 106 -10.64 -5.86 4.53
CA VAL A 106 -10.17 -5.57 3.17
C VAL A 106 -8.83 -4.86 3.21
N VAL A 107 -8.03 -5.08 2.17
CA VAL A 107 -6.77 -4.36 1.97
C VAL A 107 -7.04 -3.11 1.16
N HIS A 108 -6.34 -2.04 1.52
CA HIS A 108 -6.49 -0.70 0.93
C HIS A 108 -5.30 -0.34 0.07
N VAL A 109 -4.09 -0.70 0.51
CA VAL A 109 -2.85 -0.34 -0.15
C VAL A 109 -1.99 -1.57 -0.34
N LEU A 110 -1.46 -1.74 -1.55
CA LEU A 110 -0.45 -2.73 -1.86
C LEU A 110 0.91 -2.05 -1.94
N VAL A 111 1.86 -2.56 -1.16
CA VAL A 111 3.21 -2.04 -1.03
C VAL A 111 4.14 -2.92 -1.84
N MET A 112 4.65 -2.39 -2.94
CA MET A 112 5.67 -3.03 -3.75
C MET A 112 7.03 -2.44 -3.38
N LEU A 113 7.93 -3.33 -2.95
CA LEU A 113 9.33 -2.99 -2.78
C LEU A 113 9.98 -2.80 -4.15
N PRO A 114 10.87 -1.81 -4.32
CA PRO A 114 11.67 -1.72 -5.53
C PRO A 114 12.46 -3.02 -5.68
N PRO A 115 12.68 -3.52 -6.91
CA PRO A 115 13.62 -4.60 -7.11
C PRO A 115 14.94 -4.17 -6.48
N THR A 116 15.49 -5.01 -5.60
CA THR A 116 16.79 -4.74 -4.98
C THR A 116 17.77 -4.54 -6.13
N MET A 117 18.06 -3.27 -6.45
CA MET A 117 19.16 -2.95 -7.34
C MET A 117 20.38 -3.35 -6.54
N ALA A 118 20.82 -4.59 -6.69
CA ALA A 118 22.20 -4.93 -6.49
C ALA A 118 22.96 -3.95 -7.38
N SER A 119 23.47 -2.88 -6.78
CA SER A 119 24.38 -1.97 -7.45
C SER A 119 25.43 -2.85 -8.11
N PRO A 120 25.60 -2.83 -9.44
CA PRO A 120 26.82 -3.39 -10.00
C PRO A 120 27.93 -2.52 -9.46
N LEU A 121 28.64 -3.03 -8.44
CA LEU A 121 29.91 -2.50 -7.98
C LEU A 121 30.81 -2.45 -9.21
N GLY A 122 31.09 -1.25 -9.66
CA GLY A 122 32.14 -0.90 -10.62
C GLY A 122 33.11 0.04 -9.94
#